data_AF-A0A933BN61-F1
#
_entry.id   AF-A0A933BN61-F1
#
_cell.length_a   1.000
_cell.length_b   1.000
_cell.length_c   1.000
_cell.angle_alpha   90.00
_cell.angle_beta   90.00
_cell.angle_gamma   90.00
#
_symmetry.space_group_name_H-M   'P 1'
#
loop_
_entity.id
_entity.type
_entity.pdbx_description
1 polymer ?
#
loop_
_entity_poly.entity_id
_entity_poly.type
_entity_poly.pdbx_seq_one_letter_code
_entity_poly.pdbx_strand_id
1 'polypeptide(L)'
;MDVGAMVGPDTFLSGDREPPQKQPILPLALATSLAFDTTAWLELQISSATPAFDLSQMLRRGTYKLELFQLIILSRRSGVSLKKFVEAREKGKSLRSLAEEHQTDYDWVYDESLEMEKRIESFYPRILTVAAGAPAESASAPYVPKARVPTPAAPPPRKKSGPQPASPEGLPGMKPEDVP
;
A
#
# COMPACT_ATOMS: atom_id res chain seq x y z
N MET A 1 7.95 -34.76 -18.19
CA MET A 1 7.56 -34.14 -16.90
C MET A 1 8.83 -33.90 -16.15
N ASP A 2 9.24 -32.64 -16.02
CA ASP A 2 10.36 -32.25 -15.16
C ASP A 2 9.86 -31.04 -14.36
N VAL A 3 9.64 -31.26 -13.07
CA VAL A 3 9.08 -30.30 -12.13
C VAL A 3 10.25 -29.86 -11.27
N GLY A 4 10.79 -28.68 -11.54
CA GLY A 4 12.01 -28.24 -10.86
C GLY A 4 12.39 -26.79 -11.12
N ALA A 5 11.43 -25.87 -11.07
CA ALA A 5 11.76 -24.44 -11.00
C ALA A 5 12.26 -24.13 -9.58
N MET A 6 13.59 -24.19 -9.45
CA MET A 6 14.42 -23.87 -8.32
C MET A 6 14.18 -22.41 -7.88
N VAL A 7 13.32 -22.22 -6.87
CA VAL A 7 13.17 -20.94 -6.17
C VAL A 7 14.36 -20.81 -5.22
N GLY A 8 15.35 -20.02 -5.60
CA GLY A 8 16.50 -19.71 -4.74
C GLY A 8 16.09 -18.89 -3.51
N PRO A 9 16.81 -19.02 -2.38
CA PRO A 9 16.54 -18.28 -1.13
C PRO A 9 16.74 -16.76 -1.23
N ASP A 10 17.14 -16.24 -2.40
CA ASP A 10 17.42 -14.82 -2.63
C ASP A 10 16.17 -13.94 -2.80
N THR A 11 14.96 -14.52 -2.83
CA THR A 11 13.73 -13.69 -2.92
C THR A 11 13.41 -12.93 -1.63
N PHE A 12 14.07 -13.27 -0.51
CA PHE A 12 13.92 -12.57 0.77
C PHE A 12 14.85 -11.35 0.92
N LEU A 13 15.78 -11.13 -0.01
CA LEU A 13 16.69 -9.98 -0.03
C LEU A 13 16.18 -8.88 -0.96
N SER A 14 14.86 -8.69 -1.05
CA SER A 14 14.30 -7.44 -1.56
C SER A 14 14.63 -6.34 -0.54
N GLY A 15 15.75 -5.68 -0.79
CA GLY A 15 16.41 -4.73 0.09
C GLY A 15 15.52 -3.58 0.54
N ASP A 16 15.90 -3.03 1.69
CA ASP A 16 15.72 -1.63 2.12
C ASP A 16 14.54 -0.88 1.47
N ARG A 17 13.34 -1.46 1.52
CA ARG A 17 12.14 -0.64 1.53
C ARG A 17 12.16 0.03 2.87
N GLU A 18 12.67 1.26 2.88
CA GLU A 18 12.50 2.21 3.96
C GLU A 18 11.05 2.03 4.46
N PRO A 19 10.83 1.61 5.72
CA PRO A 19 9.50 1.34 6.19
C PRO A 19 8.68 2.59 5.90
N PRO A 20 7.53 2.47 5.19
CA PRO A 20 6.78 3.64 4.73
C PRO A 20 6.63 4.55 5.93
N GLN A 21 7.23 5.74 5.82
CA GLN A 21 7.30 6.74 6.86
C GLN A 21 5.93 6.75 7.55
N LYS A 22 5.87 6.40 8.84
CA LYS A 22 4.59 6.20 9.56
C LYS A 22 3.83 7.52 9.60
N GLN A 23 3.15 7.83 8.51
CA GLN A 23 2.37 9.05 8.39
C GLN A 23 1.19 8.92 9.35
N PRO A 24 0.89 9.97 10.13
CA PRO A 24 -0.22 9.91 11.06
C PRO A 24 -1.53 9.74 10.27
N ILE A 25 -2.34 8.78 10.69
CA ILE A 25 -3.68 8.57 10.13
C ILE A 25 -4.54 9.79 10.49
N LEU A 26 -5.26 10.33 9.51
CA LEU A 26 -6.15 11.46 9.76
C LEU A 26 -7.36 11.00 10.57
N PRO A 27 -7.81 11.74 11.60
CA PRO A 27 -8.96 11.36 12.42
C PRO A 27 -10.23 11.11 11.60
N LEU A 28 -10.44 11.89 10.53
CA LEU A 28 -11.53 11.68 9.58
C LEU A 28 -11.45 10.32 8.91
N ALA A 29 -10.28 9.97 8.38
CA ALA A 29 -10.08 8.71 7.69
C ALA A 29 -10.27 7.52 8.64
N LEU A 30 -9.85 7.66 9.90
CA LEU A 30 -10.10 6.66 10.94
C LEU A 30 -11.60 6.53 11.23
N ALA A 31 -12.31 7.65 11.43
CA ALA A 31 -13.75 7.65 11.67
C ALA A 31 -14.54 7.02 10.53
N THR A 32 -14.21 7.41 9.29
CA THR A 32 -14.78 6.80 8.10
C THR A 32 -14.45 5.31 8.05
N SER A 33 -13.20 4.90 8.33
CA SER A 33 -12.81 3.49 8.29
C SER A 33 -13.62 2.59 9.25
N LEU A 34 -14.02 3.14 10.40
CA LEU A 34 -14.80 2.45 11.42
C LEU A 34 -16.30 2.48 11.15
N ALA A 35 -16.77 3.41 10.31
CA ALA A 35 -18.18 3.55 9.97
C ALA A 35 -18.65 2.49 8.94
N PHE A 36 -17.72 1.82 8.26
CA PHE A 36 -18.02 0.75 7.31
C PHE A 36 -17.44 -0.58 7.76
N ASP A 37 -18.13 -1.65 7.40
CA ASP A 37 -17.68 -3.01 7.66
C ASP A 37 -16.65 -3.48 6.62
N THR A 38 -16.07 -4.66 6.86
CA THR A 38 -15.07 -5.27 5.96
C THR A 38 -15.64 -5.51 4.56
N THR A 39 -16.93 -5.85 4.45
CA THR A 39 -17.61 -6.11 3.18
C THR A 39 -17.68 -4.85 2.32
N ALA A 40 -18.06 -3.71 2.90
CA ALA A 40 -18.07 -2.43 2.19
C ALA A 40 -16.68 -2.03 1.67
N TRP A 41 -15.60 -2.32 2.40
CA TRP A 41 -14.24 -2.06 1.91
C TRP A 41 -13.85 -2.92 0.71
N LEU A 42 -14.33 -4.17 0.66
CA LEU A 42 -14.14 -5.05 -0.49
C LEU A 42 -14.92 -4.57 -1.71
N GLU A 43 -16.17 -4.11 -1.52
CA GLU A 43 -16.98 -3.48 -2.59
C GLU A 43 -16.26 -2.28 -3.21
N LEU A 44 -15.61 -1.45 -2.37
CA LEU A 44 -14.86 -0.28 -2.79
C LEU A 44 -13.51 -0.61 -3.44
N GLN A 45 -13.09 -1.87 -3.43
CA GLN A 45 -11.78 -2.36 -3.88
C GLN A 45 -10.60 -1.62 -3.19
N ILE A 46 -10.77 -1.32 -1.90
CA ILE A 46 -9.74 -0.75 -1.03
C ILE A 46 -9.15 -1.87 -0.18
N SER A 47 -7.91 -1.69 0.30
CA SER A 47 -7.33 -2.63 1.26
C SER A 47 -8.22 -2.73 2.50
N SER A 48 -8.78 -3.90 2.76
CA SER A 48 -9.55 -4.16 3.98
C SER A 48 -8.66 -4.23 5.22
N ALA A 49 -7.35 -4.41 5.05
CA ALA A 49 -6.37 -4.44 6.15
C ALA A 49 -6.00 -3.02 6.63
N THR A 50 -6.05 -2.02 5.75
CA THR A 50 -5.61 -0.65 6.05
C THR A 50 -6.48 0.44 5.41
N PRO A 51 -7.82 0.40 5.55
CA PRO A 51 -8.72 1.36 4.89
C PRO A 51 -8.48 2.80 5.35
N ALA A 52 -8.20 3.01 6.64
CA ALA A 52 -7.89 4.33 7.19
C ALA A 52 -6.64 4.98 6.57
N PHE A 53 -5.64 4.17 6.19
CA PHE A 53 -4.44 4.68 5.54
C PHE A 53 -4.76 5.14 4.11
N ASP A 54 -5.45 4.32 3.33
CA ASP A 54 -5.83 4.64 1.95
C ASP A 54 -6.71 5.90 1.89
N LEU A 55 -7.69 6.02 2.78
CA LEU A 55 -8.52 7.23 2.89
C LEU A 55 -7.71 8.45 3.34
N SER A 56 -6.74 8.28 4.25
CA SER A 56 -5.85 9.37 4.67
C SER A 56 -5.03 9.89 3.49
N GLN A 57 -4.56 9.00 2.61
CA GLN A 57 -3.82 9.41 1.40
C GLN A 57 -4.71 10.23 0.46
N MET A 58 -5.97 9.82 0.25
CA MET A 58 -6.92 10.58 -0.60
C MET A 58 -7.19 11.98 -0.04
N LEU A 59 -7.47 12.09 1.26
CA LEU A 59 -7.69 13.39 1.92
C LEU A 59 -6.46 14.30 1.80
N ARG A 60 -5.24 13.75 1.93
CA ARG A 60 -3.99 14.52 1.79
C ARG A 60 -3.74 15.01 0.37
N ARG A 61 -4.25 14.30 -0.64
CA ARG A 61 -4.19 14.73 -2.05
C ARG A 61 -5.18 15.84 -2.38
N GLY A 62 -5.99 16.27 -1.41
CA GLY A 62 -6.93 17.37 -1.57
C GLY A 62 -8.36 16.93 -1.87
N THR A 63 -8.69 15.64 -1.76
CA THR A 63 -10.10 15.20 -1.78
C THR A 63 -10.78 15.73 -0.52
N TYR A 64 -11.83 16.54 -0.67
CA TYR A 64 -12.55 17.09 0.46
C TYR A 64 -13.43 16.03 1.14
N LYS A 65 -13.81 16.26 2.40
CA LYS A 65 -14.63 15.31 3.20
C LYS A 65 -15.91 14.88 2.50
N LEU A 66 -16.75 15.84 2.11
CA LEU A 66 -18.04 15.57 1.47
C LEU A 66 -17.86 14.91 0.09
N GLU A 67 -16.85 15.36 -0.66
CA GLU A 67 -16.47 14.76 -1.94
C GLU A 67 -16.07 13.28 -1.77
N LEU A 68 -15.27 12.95 -0.76
CA LEU A 68 -14.87 11.57 -0.48
C LEU A 68 -16.09 10.68 -0.22
N PHE A 69 -17.09 11.17 0.52
CA PHE A 69 -18.33 10.42 0.75
C PHE A 69 -19.14 10.21 -0.52
N GLN A 70 -19.26 11.23 -1.37
CA GLN A 70 -19.91 11.10 -2.68
C GLN A 70 -19.20 10.06 -3.56
N LEU A 71 -17.85 10.08 -3.59
CA LEU A 71 -17.06 9.11 -4.35
C LEU A 71 -17.22 7.68 -3.79
N ILE A 72 -17.31 7.51 -2.47
CA ILE A 72 -17.61 6.22 -1.83
C ILE A 72 -18.99 5.72 -2.25
N ILE A 73 -20.02 6.57 -2.22
CA ILE A 73 -21.39 6.21 -2.60
C ILE A 73 -21.46 5.84 -4.08
N LEU A 74 -20.84 6.65 -4.96
CA LEU A 74 -20.75 6.35 -6.39
C LEU A 74 -20.02 5.03 -6.65
N SER A 75 -18.93 4.78 -5.94
CA SER A 75 -18.18 3.53 -6.02
C SER A 75 -19.03 2.31 -5.68
N ARG A 76 -19.79 2.37 -4.58
CA ARG A 76 -20.68 1.28 -4.17
C ARG A 76 -21.84 1.07 -5.15
N ARG A 77 -22.43 2.15 -5.67
CA ARG A 77 -23.56 2.06 -6.60
C ARG A 77 -23.17 1.53 -7.97
N SER A 78 -22.04 1.98 -8.50
CA SER A 78 -21.58 1.62 -9.83
C SER A 78 -20.76 0.33 -9.89
N GLY A 79 -20.29 -0.17 -8.75
CA GLY A 79 -19.35 -1.30 -8.67
C GLY A 79 -17.94 -0.98 -9.17
N VAL A 80 -17.65 0.29 -9.45
CA VAL A 80 -16.32 0.76 -9.87
C VAL A 80 -15.52 1.12 -8.62
N SER A 81 -14.25 0.74 -8.58
CA SER A 81 -13.35 1.02 -7.43
C SER A 81 -13.28 2.50 -7.07
N LEU A 82 -13.15 2.80 -5.77
CA LEU A 82 -12.99 4.18 -5.30
C LEU A 82 -11.77 4.87 -5.94
N LYS A 83 -10.66 4.13 -6.11
CA LYS A 83 -9.43 4.64 -6.71
C LYS A 83 -9.64 5.20 -8.11
N LYS A 84 -10.40 4.50 -8.97
CA LYS A 84 -10.74 4.97 -10.32
C LYS A 84 -11.53 6.28 -10.31
N PHE A 85 -12.47 6.43 -9.38
CA PHE A 85 -13.23 7.68 -9.25
C PHE A 85 -12.35 8.83 -8.75
N VAL A 86 -11.45 8.57 -7.80
CA VAL A 86 -10.48 9.57 -7.32
C VAL A 86 -9.55 9.99 -8.46
N GLU A 87 -8.99 9.05 -9.22
CA GLU A 87 -8.16 9.37 -10.40
C GLU A 87 -8.92 10.18 -11.45
N ALA A 88 -10.20 9.87 -11.66
CA ALA A 88 -11.05 10.63 -12.58
C ALA A 88 -11.30 12.07 -12.09
N ARG A 89 -11.46 12.26 -10.78
CA ARG A 89 -11.53 13.59 -10.15
C ARG A 89 -10.21 14.36 -10.26
N GLU A 90 -9.08 13.70 -10.03
CA GLU A 90 -7.74 14.29 -10.21
C GLU A 90 -7.53 14.73 -11.67
N LYS A 91 -8.12 14.03 -12.64
CA LYS A 91 -8.14 14.40 -14.08
C LYS A 91 -9.15 15.50 -14.42
N GLY A 92 -9.87 16.04 -13.45
CA GLY A 92 -10.79 17.17 -13.61
C GLY A 92 -12.23 16.82 -13.97
N LYS A 93 -12.63 15.52 -13.99
CA LYS A 93 -14.05 15.18 -14.15
C LYS A 93 -14.85 15.72 -12.97
N SER A 94 -16.09 16.17 -13.21
CA SER A 94 -16.99 16.60 -12.14
C SER A 94 -17.72 15.41 -11.52
N LEU A 95 -18.11 15.51 -10.25
CA LEU A 95 -18.89 14.44 -9.58
C LEU A 95 -20.22 14.16 -10.29
N ARG A 96 -20.87 15.20 -10.82
CA ARG A 96 -22.08 15.06 -11.64
C ARG A 96 -21.80 14.27 -12.93
N SER A 97 -20.72 14.59 -13.65
CA SER A 97 -20.36 13.83 -14.85
C SER A 97 -20.06 12.36 -14.57
N LEU A 98 -19.43 12.07 -13.42
CA LEU A 98 -19.18 10.70 -12.97
C LEU A 98 -20.48 9.96 -12.61
N ALA A 99 -21.41 10.63 -11.95
CA ALA A 99 -22.72 10.07 -11.65
C ALA A 99 -23.49 9.74 -12.93
N GLU A 100 -23.53 10.67 -13.89
CA GLU A 100 -24.19 10.49 -15.19
C GLU A 100 -23.57 9.34 -16.01
N GLU A 101 -22.24 9.27 -16.09
CA GLU A 101 -21.51 8.19 -16.79
C GLU A 101 -21.85 6.80 -16.24
N HIS A 102 -22.15 6.73 -14.95
CA HIS A 102 -22.50 5.50 -14.25
C HIS A 102 -24.00 5.39 -13.90
N GLN A 103 -24.86 6.15 -14.60
CA GLN A 103 -26.32 6.07 -14.48
C GLN A 103 -26.82 6.18 -13.02
N THR A 104 -26.14 7.01 -12.22
CA THR A 104 -26.48 7.27 -10.83
C THR A 104 -27.01 8.69 -10.69
N ASP A 105 -28.07 8.87 -9.91
CA ASP A 105 -28.62 10.19 -9.60
C ASP A 105 -27.67 10.96 -8.68
N TYR A 106 -27.12 12.08 -9.18
CA TYR A 106 -26.18 12.91 -8.45
C TYR A 106 -26.83 13.59 -7.23
N ASP A 107 -28.08 14.01 -7.32
CA ASP A 107 -28.74 14.73 -6.23
C ASP A 107 -29.01 13.76 -5.07
N TRP A 108 -29.44 12.53 -5.38
CA TRP A 108 -29.52 11.45 -4.39
C TRP A 108 -28.15 11.13 -3.76
N VAL A 109 -27.08 11.07 -4.55
CA VAL A 109 -25.70 10.85 -4.03
C VAL A 109 -25.30 11.97 -3.06
N TYR A 110 -25.64 13.21 -3.39
CA TYR A 110 -25.35 14.36 -2.56
C TYR A 110 -26.09 14.27 -1.21
N ASP A 111 -27.39 13.99 -1.22
CA ASP A 111 -28.19 13.87 0.00
C ASP A 111 -27.71 12.71 0.88
N GLU A 112 -27.45 11.55 0.29
CA GLU A 112 -26.91 10.38 1.00
C GLU A 112 -25.52 10.68 1.61
N SER A 113 -24.70 11.51 0.94
CA SER A 113 -23.40 11.92 1.46
C SER A 113 -23.50 12.81 2.70
N LEU A 114 -24.53 13.66 2.79
CA LEU A 114 -24.81 14.46 3.98
C LEU A 114 -25.30 13.60 5.15
N GLU A 115 -26.12 12.59 4.87
CA GLU A 115 -26.55 11.64 5.90
C GLU A 115 -25.38 10.82 6.45
N MET A 116 -24.50 10.37 5.55
CA MET A 116 -23.27 9.68 5.91
C MET A 116 -22.33 10.56 6.75
N GLU A 117 -22.17 11.83 6.37
CA GLU A 117 -21.39 12.80 7.14
C GLU A 117 -21.92 12.93 8.56
N LYS A 118 -23.24 13.16 8.73
CA LYS A 118 -23.87 13.25 10.06
C LYS A 118 -23.66 11.99 10.88
N ARG A 119 -23.77 10.81 10.24
CA ARG A 119 -23.54 9.53 10.91
C ARG A 119 -22.09 9.42 11.39
N ILE A 120 -21.11 9.74 10.54
CA ILE A 120 -19.68 9.71 10.90
C ILE A 120 -19.35 10.75 11.98
N GLU A 121 -19.94 11.95 11.90
CA GLU A 121 -19.76 13.00 12.90
C GLU A 121 -20.29 12.62 14.28
N SER A 122 -21.31 11.77 14.36
CA SER A 122 -21.78 11.25 15.66
C SER A 122 -20.72 10.40 16.38
N PHE A 123 -19.81 9.76 15.65
CA PHE A 123 -18.71 8.96 16.20
C PHE A 123 -17.45 9.79 16.48
N TYR A 124 -17.36 10.98 15.89
CA TYR A 124 -16.17 11.82 15.91
C TYR A 124 -15.68 12.20 17.31
N PRO A 125 -16.54 12.60 18.27
CA PRO A 125 -16.09 12.94 19.63
C PRO A 125 -15.35 11.78 20.30
N ARG A 126 -15.82 10.54 20.12
CA ARG A 126 -15.18 9.36 20.72
C ARG A 126 -13.80 9.09 20.13
N ILE A 127 -13.65 9.31 18.82
CA ILE A 127 -12.38 9.09 18.12
C ILE A 127 -11.37 10.17 18.45
N LEU A 128 -11.81 11.44 18.55
CA LEU A 128 -10.93 12.52 19.01
C LEU A 128 -10.48 12.31 20.45
N THR A 129 -11.33 11.81 21.34
CA THR A 129 -10.91 11.46 22.72
C THR A 129 -9.86 10.34 22.74
N VAL A 130 -10.01 9.31 21.91
CA VAL A 130 -9.01 8.22 21.83
C VAL A 130 -7.71 8.70 21.18
N ALA A 131 -7.79 9.55 20.16
CA ALA A 131 -6.62 10.13 19.48
C ALA A 131 -5.88 11.16 20.35
N ALA A 132 -6.60 11.93 21.17
CA ALA A 132 -6.03 12.93 22.09
C ALA A 132 -5.62 12.35 23.45
N GLY A 133 -6.25 11.23 23.84
CA GLY A 133 -6.06 10.54 25.12
C GLY A 133 -5.17 9.31 25.02
N ALA A 134 -4.40 9.14 23.94
CA ALA A 134 -3.28 8.22 23.96
C ALA A 134 -2.12 8.90 24.72
N PRO A 135 -1.90 8.61 26.02
CA PRO A 135 -0.58 8.87 26.57
C PRO A 135 0.41 8.11 25.66
N ALA A 136 1.52 8.77 25.35
CA ALA A 136 2.73 8.11 24.89
C ALA A 136 3.25 7.22 26.04
N GLU A 137 2.50 6.19 26.42
CA GLU A 137 2.84 5.31 27.51
C GLU A 137 3.67 4.17 26.93
N SER A 138 4.99 4.35 27.09
CA SER A 138 5.95 3.29 27.37
C SER A 138 6.00 2.12 26.39
N ALA A 139 6.58 2.38 25.21
CA ALA A 139 7.60 1.48 24.67
C ALA A 139 9.00 1.82 25.24
N SER A 140 9.09 2.05 26.55
CA SER A 140 10.31 1.83 27.31
C SER A 140 10.20 0.43 27.89
N ALA A 141 10.34 -0.58 27.03
CA ALA A 141 10.99 -1.77 27.53
C ALA A 141 12.37 -1.31 28.00
N PRO A 142 12.85 -1.66 29.21
CA PRO A 142 14.23 -1.40 29.55
C PRO A 142 15.07 -2.01 28.43
N TYR A 143 15.77 -1.17 27.68
CA TYR A 143 16.83 -1.62 26.80
C TYR A 143 17.82 -2.31 27.71
N VAL A 144 17.73 -3.63 27.81
CA VAL A 144 18.83 -4.45 28.28
C VAL A 144 19.85 -4.35 27.16
N PRO A 145 20.98 -3.65 27.34
CA PRO A 145 22.02 -3.69 26.33
C PRO A 145 22.37 -5.17 26.11
N LYS A 146 22.06 -5.69 24.92
CA LYS A 146 22.64 -6.96 24.47
C LYS A 146 24.14 -6.76 24.62
N ALA A 147 24.74 -7.51 25.54
CA ALA A 147 26.19 -7.61 25.66
C ALA A 147 26.73 -7.80 24.24
N ARG A 148 27.69 -6.95 23.85
CA ARG A 148 28.41 -7.11 22.59
C ARG A 148 28.86 -8.57 22.53
N VAL A 149 28.29 -9.33 21.61
CA VAL A 149 28.90 -10.60 21.20
C VAL A 149 30.30 -10.20 20.74
N PRO A 150 31.38 -10.75 21.31
CA PRO A 150 32.72 -10.45 20.84
C PRO A 150 32.79 -10.82 19.36
N THR A 151 33.13 -9.85 18.54
CA THR A 151 33.44 -10.04 17.12
C THR A 151 34.41 -11.21 17.00
N PRO A 152 34.10 -12.27 16.23
CA PRO A 152 35.11 -13.27 15.91
C PRO A 152 36.26 -12.57 15.19
N ALA A 153 37.48 -12.79 15.68
CA ALA A 153 38.70 -12.23 15.12
C ALA A 153 38.75 -12.47 13.61
N ALA A 154 39.18 -11.43 12.88
CA ALA A 154 39.34 -11.50 11.44
C ALA A 154 40.19 -12.72 11.05
N PRO A 155 39.78 -13.49 10.03
CA PRO A 155 40.61 -14.57 9.52
C PRO A 155 41.92 -14.00 8.95
N PRO A 156 43.06 -14.71 9.10
CA PRO A 156 44.34 -14.24 8.61
C PRO A 156 44.32 -14.05 7.09
N PRO A 157 45.12 -13.10 6.55
CA PRO A 157 45.16 -12.83 5.12
C PRO A 157 45.57 -14.09 4.35
N ARG A 158 44.73 -14.50 3.39
CA ARG A 158 45.04 -15.58 2.44
C ARG A 158 46.31 -15.22 1.67
N LYS A 159 47.31 -16.10 1.74
CA LYS A 159 48.51 -16.06 0.90
C LYS A 159 48.09 -16.04 -0.57
N LYS A 160 48.57 -15.03 -1.31
CA LYS A 160 48.43 -14.92 -2.77
C LYS A 160 48.95 -16.21 -3.42
N SER A 161 48.04 -17.04 -3.88
CA SER A 161 48.35 -18.15 -4.78
C SER A 161 48.54 -17.53 -6.17
N GLY A 162 49.68 -17.83 -6.80
CA GLY A 162 50.16 -17.19 -8.01
C GLY A 162 49.26 -17.34 -9.24
N PRO A 163 49.60 -16.63 -10.33
CA PRO A 163 48.84 -16.64 -11.57
C PRO A 163 48.87 -18.02 -12.21
N GLN A 164 47.68 -18.56 -12.49
CA GLN A 164 47.50 -19.79 -13.25
C GLN A 164 47.67 -19.47 -14.75
N PRO A 165 48.50 -20.22 -15.49
CA PRO A 165 48.81 -19.92 -16.88
C PRO A 165 47.63 -20.18 -17.82
N ALA A 166 47.53 -19.30 -18.82
CA ALA A 166 46.61 -19.40 -19.94
C ALA A 166 46.76 -20.75 -20.65
N SER A 167 45.63 -21.33 -21.07
CA SER A 167 45.58 -22.43 -22.00
C SER A 167 44.64 -22.10 -23.15
N PRO A 168 44.92 -22.68 -24.34
CA PRO A 168 44.96 -21.93 -25.58
C PRO A 168 43.68 -21.99 -26.41
N GLU A 169 43.57 -21.00 -27.30
CA GLU A 169 42.71 -20.98 -28.48
C GLU A 169 42.70 -22.33 -29.21
N GLY A 170 41.50 -22.86 -29.44
CA GLY A 170 41.23 -24.04 -30.25
C GLY A 170 40.06 -23.78 -31.19
N LEU A 171 40.40 -23.15 -32.32
CA LEU A 171 39.86 -23.18 -33.70
C LEU A 171 38.37 -23.48 -34.03
N PRO A 172 37.87 -22.89 -35.15
CA PRO A 172 36.48 -22.90 -35.58
C PRO A 172 36.11 -24.16 -36.38
N GLY A 173 34.96 -24.75 -36.06
CA GLY A 173 34.40 -25.92 -36.75
C GLY A 173 33.04 -25.61 -37.38
N MET A 174 33.09 -25.34 -38.68
CA MET A 174 32.10 -25.43 -39.76
C MET A 174 30.65 -25.92 -39.46
N LYS A 175 29.72 -25.21 -40.13
CA LYS A 175 28.34 -25.61 -40.45
C LYS A 175 28.30 -26.92 -41.27
N PRO A 176 27.16 -27.62 -41.25
CA PRO A 176 26.30 -27.67 -42.44
C PRO A 176 24.85 -27.28 -42.04
N GLU A 177 24.08 -26.54 -42.84
CA GLU A 177 23.29 -27.05 -43.98
C GLU A 177 22.47 -28.30 -43.59
N ASP A 178 21.22 -28.51 -43.93
CA ASP A 178 20.11 -27.78 -44.52
C ASP A 178 18.99 -28.85 -44.54
N VAL A 179 17.72 -28.44 -44.56
CA VAL A 179 16.56 -29.22 -45.08
C VAL A 179 16.07 -30.44 -44.26
N PRO A 180 14.77 -30.81 -44.29
CA PRO A 180 13.55 -30.09 -44.70
C PRO A 180 12.59 -29.75 -43.53
#